data_AF-A0A4Y3QPP7-F1
#
_entry.id   AF-A0A4Y3QPP7-F1
#
_cell.length_a   1.000
_cell.length_b   1.000
_cell.length_c   1.000
_cell.angle_alpha   90.00
_cell.angle_beta   90.00
_cell.angle_gamma   90.00
#
_symmetry.space_group_name_H-M   'P 1'
#
loop_
_entity.id
_entity.type
_entity.pdbx_description
1 polymer ?
#
loop_
_entity_poly.entity_id
_entity_poly.type
_entity_poly.pdbx_seq_one_letter_code
_entity_poly.pdbx_strand_id
1 'polypeptide(L)'
;MSRGARPGREGLSETSGEDVPWGRPAVDGIPLPPFRDAAAHRSYVLSLQTFIALLDEGEPAPTTVALLAALAAEVPRDDAEVSALLSPLALGVSLSTFFPAPWTPKALAAALAVRGPFTPRGGGGSWAWGGDPDYRATIHRGGWSIERHERGSRTRATLAHDGDLVLLWMDMFRNRFPYPIAHMPSTLAESPAALAAAARATRGAHAANTAMPYLQNWRAERDRALTGGPEEHGPLR
;
A
#
# COMPACT_ATOMS: atom_id res chain seq x y z
N MET A 1 -21.91 -8.09 18.17
CA MET A 1 -21.56 -6.67 18.41
C MET A 1 -21.36 -6.03 17.04
N SER A 2 -22.34 -5.24 16.57
CA SER A 2 -22.23 -4.53 15.28
C SER A 2 -21.12 -3.49 15.37
N ARG A 3 -20.08 -3.63 14.56
CA ARG A 3 -19.17 -2.53 14.26
C ARG A 3 -19.99 -1.51 13.45
N GLY A 4 -20.16 -0.32 14.03
CA GLY A 4 -20.96 0.74 13.43
C GLY A 4 -20.40 1.15 12.07
N ALA A 5 -21.23 1.08 11.04
CA ALA A 5 -20.97 1.75 9.78
C ALA A 5 -20.69 3.23 10.10
N ARG A 6 -19.49 3.71 9.77
CA ARG A 6 -19.16 5.14 9.94
C ARG A 6 -19.99 5.92 8.91
N PRO A 7 -20.90 6.83 9.32
CA PRO A 7 -21.76 7.55 8.40
C PRO A 7 -20.91 8.39 7.43
N GLY A 8 -21.29 8.40 6.16
CA GLY A 8 -20.71 9.29 5.14
C GLY A 8 -19.99 8.61 3.97
N ARG A 9 -19.73 7.30 4.00
CA ARG A 9 -19.07 6.57 2.89
C ARG A 9 -20.03 5.77 2.01
N GLU A 10 -21.30 5.77 2.36
CA GLU A 10 -22.38 5.12 1.63
C GLU A 10 -22.41 5.66 0.18
N GLY A 11 -22.38 4.76 -0.81
CA GLY A 11 -22.35 5.13 -2.23
C GLY A 11 -21.00 4.97 -2.93
N LEU A 12 -19.93 4.64 -2.21
CA LEU A 12 -18.64 4.20 -2.76
C LEU A 12 -18.64 2.65 -2.88
N SER A 13 -19.33 2.14 -3.91
CA SER A 13 -19.69 0.71 -4.11
C SER A 13 -18.50 -0.27 -4.19
N GLU A 14 -17.27 0.23 -4.39
CA GLU A 14 -16.06 -0.61 -4.52
C GLU A 14 -15.45 -1.00 -3.18
N THR A 15 -15.95 -0.44 -2.07
CA THR A 15 -15.41 -0.67 -0.73
C THR A 15 -16.52 -1.23 0.16
N SER A 16 -16.28 -2.34 0.86
CA SER A 16 -17.09 -2.69 2.04
C SER A 16 -16.85 -1.71 3.19
N GLY A 17 -15.87 -0.81 3.03
CA GLY A 17 -15.43 0.19 3.99
C GLY A 17 -14.55 -0.38 5.10
N GLU A 18 -14.58 -1.68 5.35
CA GLU A 18 -13.89 -2.33 6.48
C GLU A 18 -12.46 -2.77 6.17
N ASP A 19 -12.11 -2.96 4.89
CA ASP A 19 -10.81 -3.46 4.44
C ASP A 19 -9.81 -2.35 4.08
N VAL A 20 -10.18 -1.10 4.33
CA VAL A 20 -9.35 0.10 4.18
C VAL A 20 -8.99 0.64 5.58
N PRO A 21 -7.70 0.89 5.88
CA PRO A 21 -7.25 1.36 7.19
C PRO A 21 -7.52 2.87 7.37
N TRP A 22 -8.80 3.23 7.39
CA TRP A 22 -9.25 4.61 7.52
C TRP A 22 -8.77 5.29 8.80
N GLY A 23 -8.29 6.53 8.67
CA GLY A 23 -7.79 7.31 9.80
C GLY A 23 -6.46 6.80 10.38
N ARG A 24 -5.76 5.90 9.69
CA ARG A 24 -4.40 5.54 10.10
C ARG A 24 -3.49 6.77 10.05
N PRO A 25 -2.54 6.91 10.99
CA PRO A 25 -1.57 8.00 10.94
C PRO A 25 -0.60 7.81 9.77
N ALA A 26 -0.20 8.94 9.18
CA ALA A 26 0.97 8.99 8.31
C ALA A 26 2.25 9.05 9.15
N VAL A 27 3.37 8.63 8.55
CA VAL A 27 4.71 8.77 9.12
C VAL A 27 5.44 9.86 8.32
N ASP A 28 5.44 11.07 8.87
CA ASP A 28 5.91 12.29 8.18
C ASP A 28 7.37 12.22 7.71
N GLY A 29 8.20 11.39 8.35
CA GLY A 29 9.61 11.21 8.00
C GLY A 29 9.86 10.43 6.70
N ILE A 30 8.84 9.80 6.11
CA ILE A 30 8.99 9.04 4.87
C ILE A 30 8.94 9.99 3.67
N PRO A 31 9.99 10.08 2.84
CA PRO A 31 10.00 10.98 1.68
C PRO A 31 9.05 10.50 0.58
N LEU A 32 8.57 11.40 -0.28
CA LEU A 32 7.70 11.05 -1.41
C LEU A 32 8.37 11.35 -2.76
N PRO A 33 7.96 10.67 -3.84
CA PRO A 33 8.36 11.06 -5.20
C PRO A 33 7.75 12.42 -5.59
N PRO A 34 8.44 13.23 -6.43
CA PRO A 34 9.79 12.98 -6.93
C PRO A 34 10.83 13.13 -5.80
N PHE A 35 11.74 12.16 -5.71
CA PHE A 35 12.76 12.14 -4.67
C PHE A 35 13.82 13.20 -4.95
N ARG A 36 14.31 13.85 -3.89
CA ARG A 36 15.37 14.86 -3.99
C ARG A 36 16.70 14.25 -4.42
N ASP A 37 17.03 13.08 -3.89
CA ASP A 37 18.33 12.41 -4.02
C ASP A 37 18.17 10.89 -3.78
N ALA A 38 19.25 10.13 -3.97
CA ALA A 38 19.27 8.68 -3.78
C ALA A 38 19.03 8.28 -2.32
N ALA A 39 19.43 9.12 -1.36
CA ALA A 39 19.21 8.86 0.05
C ALA A 39 17.70 8.88 0.39
N ALA A 40 16.96 9.86 -0.13
CA ALA A 40 15.51 9.93 0.02
C ALA A 40 14.81 8.75 -0.65
N HIS A 41 15.21 8.40 -1.89
CA HIS A 41 14.62 7.24 -2.57
C HIS A 41 14.92 5.92 -1.83
N ARG A 42 16.17 5.71 -1.38
CA ARG A 42 16.56 4.57 -0.54
C ARG A 42 15.74 4.53 0.76
N SER A 43 15.59 5.67 1.43
CA SER A 43 14.80 5.77 2.67
C SER A 43 13.35 5.35 2.45
N TYR A 44 12.74 5.72 1.32
CA TYR A 44 11.38 5.27 0.97
C TYR A 44 11.31 3.74 0.83
N VAL A 45 12.19 3.15 0.01
CA VAL A 45 12.18 1.71 -0.29
C VAL A 45 12.49 0.88 0.96
N LEU A 46 13.45 1.30 1.79
CA LEU A 46 13.75 0.63 3.05
C LEU A 46 12.60 0.74 4.06
N SER A 47 11.97 1.91 4.16
CA SER A 47 10.79 2.08 5.02
C SER A 47 9.62 1.18 4.57
N LEU A 48 9.44 1.03 3.25
CA LEU A 48 8.44 0.13 2.67
C LEU A 48 8.74 -1.33 3.03
N GLN A 49 10.00 -1.74 2.92
CA GLN A 49 10.45 -3.08 3.32
C GLN A 49 10.18 -3.35 4.81
N THR A 50 10.59 -2.43 5.69
CA THR A 50 10.33 -2.54 7.13
C THR A 50 8.85 -2.63 7.42
N PHE A 51 8.02 -1.78 6.82
CA PHE A 51 6.58 -1.80 7.02
C PHE A 51 5.96 -3.15 6.61
N ILE A 52 6.35 -3.72 5.47
CA ILE A 52 5.86 -5.04 5.05
C ILE A 52 6.25 -6.12 6.06
N ALA A 53 7.49 -6.09 6.56
CA ALA A 53 7.95 -7.05 7.55
C ALA A 53 7.19 -6.94 8.88
N LEU A 54 6.71 -5.75 9.26
CA LEU A 54 5.87 -5.54 10.44
C LEU A 54 4.45 -6.14 10.29
N LEU A 55 3.96 -6.37 9.07
CA LEU A 55 2.61 -6.91 8.83
C LEU A 55 2.50 -8.42 9.11
N ASP A 56 3.61 -9.16 9.14
CA ASP A 56 3.59 -10.59 9.43
C ASP A 56 3.34 -10.84 10.93
N GLU A 57 2.28 -11.61 11.25
CA GLU A 57 1.95 -12.10 12.60
C GLU A 57 2.84 -13.31 12.97
N GLY A 58 4.14 -13.10 13.16
CA GLY A 58 5.08 -14.15 13.60
C GLY A 58 6.45 -14.15 12.91
N GLU A 59 6.82 -15.23 12.26
CA GLU A 59 8.06 -15.25 11.47
C GLU A 59 7.78 -14.63 10.10
N PRO A 60 8.71 -13.86 9.50
CA PRO A 60 8.52 -13.37 8.15
C PRO A 60 8.19 -14.52 7.21
N ALA A 61 7.06 -14.44 6.51
CA ALA A 61 6.63 -15.48 5.59
C ALA A 61 7.65 -15.60 4.44
N PRO A 62 7.83 -16.79 3.82
CA PRO A 62 8.74 -16.93 2.69
C PRO A 62 8.36 -16.00 1.52
N THR A 63 7.07 -15.71 1.36
CA THR A 63 6.56 -14.72 0.40
C THR A 63 6.97 -13.30 0.75
N THR A 64 6.96 -12.95 2.03
CA THR A 64 7.45 -11.65 2.52
C THR A 64 8.93 -11.52 2.23
N VAL A 65 9.75 -12.50 2.57
CA VAL A 65 11.19 -12.48 2.29
C VAL A 65 11.48 -12.32 0.79
N ALA A 66 10.75 -13.03 -0.07
CA ALA A 66 10.89 -12.88 -1.52
C ALA A 66 10.52 -11.46 -2.00
N LEU A 67 9.46 -10.85 -1.45
CA LEU A 67 9.07 -9.48 -1.77
C LEU A 67 10.10 -8.46 -1.30
N LEU A 68 10.64 -8.62 -0.09
CA LEU A 68 11.69 -7.76 0.44
C LEU A 68 12.96 -7.81 -0.43
N ALA A 69 13.35 -9.01 -0.88
CA ALA A 69 14.47 -9.18 -1.80
C ALA A 69 14.23 -8.50 -3.16
N ALA A 70 13.01 -8.60 -3.70
CA ALA A 70 12.64 -7.93 -4.94
C ALA A 70 12.69 -6.39 -4.80
N LEU A 71 12.21 -5.84 -3.67
CA LEU A 71 12.31 -4.41 -3.38
C LEU A 71 13.74 -3.96 -3.12
N ALA A 72 14.60 -4.82 -2.53
CA ALA A 72 16.00 -4.50 -2.29
C ALA A 72 16.78 -4.27 -3.59
N ALA A 73 16.37 -4.94 -4.68
CA ALA A 73 16.94 -4.71 -6.01
C ALA A 73 16.58 -3.34 -6.61
N GLU A 74 15.58 -2.63 -6.06
CA GLU A 74 15.17 -1.29 -6.50
C GLU A 74 15.82 -0.16 -5.69
N VAL A 75 16.63 -0.49 -4.68
CA VAL A 75 17.34 0.52 -3.88
C VAL A 75 18.44 1.16 -4.71
N PRO A 76 18.37 2.49 -4.98
CA PRO A 76 19.40 3.15 -5.77
C PRO A 76 20.73 3.18 -5.02
N ARG A 77 21.83 2.98 -5.74
CA ARG A 77 23.19 3.07 -5.21
C ARG A 77 23.69 4.50 -5.17
N ASP A 78 23.37 5.28 -6.20
CA ASP A 78 23.77 6.68 -6.37
C ASP A 78 22.65 7.52 -7.00
N ASP A 79 22.91 8.83 -7.15
CA ASP A 79 21.94 9.78 -7.67
C ASP A 79 21.61 9.58 -9.16
N ALA A 80 22.45 8.87 -9.93
CA ALA A 80 22.17 8.59 -11.34
C ALA A 80 21.09 7.51 -11.52
N GLU A 81 20.92 6.64 -10.51
CA GLU A 81 19.86 5.63 -10.48
C GLU A 81 18.51 6.17 -9.95
N VAL A 82 18.43 7.46 -9.56
CA VAL A 82 17.20 8.05 -9.02
C VAL A 82 16.17 8.33 -10.10
N SER A 83 15.01 7.72 -9.94
CA SER A 83 13.82 8.01 -10.75
C SER A 83 12.95 9.06 -10.06
N ALA A 84 12.38 9.97 -10.85
CA ALA A 84 11.35 10.91 -10.39
C ALA A 84 10.04 10.20 -10.00
N LEU A 85 9.87 8.94 -10.41
CA LEU A 85 8.70 8.12 -10.18
C LEU A 85 9.05 6.83 -9.46
N LEU A 86 8.11 6.31 -8.69
CA LEU A 86 8.21 4.95 -8.16
C LEU A 86 8.16 3.92 -9.30
N SER A 87 8.88 2.82 -9.11
CA SER A 87 8.73 1.66 -9.97
C SER A 87 7.29 1.10 -9.88
N PRO A 88 6.85 0.32 -10.89
CA PRO A 88 5.56 -0.37 -10.81
C PRO A 88 5.42 -1.30 -9.60
N LEU A 89 6.51 -1.96 -9.18
CA LEU A 89 6.55 -2.83 -8.01
C LEU A 89 6.39 -2.03 -6.72
N ALA A 90 7.26 -1.05 -6.46
CA ALA A 90 7.20 -0.23 -5.25
C ALA A 90 5.85 0.48 -5.11
N LEU A 91 5.33 1.06 -6.19
CA LEU A 91 3.99 1.67 -6.19
C LEU A 91 2.91 0.61 -5.92
N GLY A 92 2.94 -0.54 -6.61
CA GLY A 92 1.96 -1.61 -6.42
C GLY A 92 1.90 -2.10 -4.97
N VAL A 93 3.06 -2.34 -4.36
CA VAL A 93 3.16 -2.76 -2.97
C VAL A 93 2.65 -1.65 -2.04
N SER A 94 3.04 -0.39 -2.29
CA SER A 94 2.59 0.76 -1.49
C SER A 94 1.07 0.93 -1.48
N LEU A 95 0.41 0.70 -2.61
CA LEU A 95 -1.06 0.73 -2.71
C LEU A 95 -1.69 -0.46 -1.99
N SER A 96 -1.18 -1.67 -2.23
CA SER A 96 -1.77 -2.91 -1.69
C SER A 96 -1.64 -3.05 -0.17
N THR A 97 -0.56 -2.52 0.42
CA THR A 97 -0.34 -2.54 1.87
C THR A 97 -0.84 -1.28 2.57
N PHE A 98 -1.34 -0.30 1.82
CA PHE A 98 -1.56 1.07 2.31
C PHE A 98 -0.31 1.55 3.05
N PHE A 99 0.79 1.79 2.36
CA PHE A 99 2.06 2.18 3.00
C PHE A 99 1.98 3.59 3.65
N PRO A 100 2.36 3.80 4.93
CA PRO A 100 2.11 5.05 5.70
C PRO A 100 2.98 6.25 5.35
N ALA A 101 3.50 6.35 4.13
CA ALA A 101 4.12 7.60 3.69
C ALA A 101 3.09 8.75 3.72
N PRO A 102 3.51 10.02 3.92
CA PRO A 102 2.64 11.18 4.09
C PRO A 102 2.06 11.65 2.74
N TRP A 103 1.53 10.70 1.97
CA TRP A 103 0.93 10.90 0.66
C TRP A 103 -0.10 12.02 0.72
N THR A 104 0.05 12.98 -0.19
CA THR A 104 -1.00 13.95 -0.51
C THR A 104 -1.75 13.48 -1.74
N PRO A 105 -3.00 13.94 -1.97
CA PRO A 105 -3.70 13.69 -3.23
C PRO A 105 -2.84 14.08 -4.44
N LYS A 106 -2.13 15.21 -4.38
CA LYS A 106 -1.25 15.64 -5.47
C LYS A 106 -0.11 14.65 -5.74
N ALA A 107 0.60 14.22 -4.70
CA ALA A 107 1.73 13.31 -4.84
C ALA A 107 1.27 11.93 -5.35
N LEU A 108 0.19 11.39 -4.80
CA LEU A 108 -0.32 10.09 -5.23
C LEU A 108 -0.88 10.14 -6.65
N ALA A 109 -1.59 11.21 -7.03
CA ALA A 109 -2.06 11.39 -8.40
C ALA A 109 -0.90 11.42 -9.41
N ALA A 110 0.20 12.11 -9.08
CA ALA A 110 1.41 12.12 -9.92
C ALA A 110 2.03 10.73 -10.07
N ALA A 111 2.12 9.95 -8.98
CA ALA A 111 2.62 8.57 -9.02
C ALA A 111 1.70 7.64 -9.82
N LEU A 112 0.38 7.87 -9.77
CA LEU A 112 -0.61 7.07 -10.50
C LEU A 112 -0.68 7.44 -11.99
N ALA A 113 -0.29 8.65 -12.40
CA ALA A 113 -0.48 9.15 -13.77
C ALA A 113 0.06 8.22 -14.87
N VAL A 114 1.13 7.46 -14.57
CA VAL A 114 1.73 6.49 -15.50
C VAL A 114 0.92 5.21 -15.70
N ARG A 115 -0.12 4.96 -14.90
CA ARG A 115 -0.96 3.75 -14.99
C ARG A 115 -2.06 3.85 -16.05
N GLY A 116 -2.28 5.01 -16.65
CA GLY A 116 -3.19 5.16 -17.78
C GLY A 116 -4.25 6.25 -17.61
N PRO A 117 -5.26 6.27 -18.50
CA PRO A 117 -6.11 7.44 -18.70
C PRO A 117 -7.16 7.69 -17.60
N PHE A 118 -7.49 6.70 -16.78
CA PHE A 118 -8.55 6.80 -15.76
C PHE A 118 -8.03 7.16 -14.36
N THR A 119 -6.76 7.59 -14.29
CA THR A 119 -6.08 7.99 -13.05
C THR A 119 -6.51 9.39 -12.59
N PRO A 120 -6.30 9.75 -11.32
CA PRO A 120 -6.72 11.06 -10.81
C PRO A 120 -6.06 12.23 -11.51
N ARG A 121 -6.89 13.20 -11.92
CA ARG A 121 -6.48 14.45 -12.56
C ARG A 121 -7.17 15.62 -11.88
N GLY A 122 -6.47 16.74 -11.78
CA GLY A 122 -6.98 17.93 -11.10
C GLY A 122 -5.91 18.62 -10.26
N GLY A 123 -6.36 19.33 -9.23
CA GLY A 123 -5.53 20.15 -8.36
C GLY A 123 -6.35 21.25 -7.68
N GLY A 124 -5.77 21.94 -6.71
CA GLY A 124 -6.40 23.11 -6.08
C GLY A 124 -7.73 22.83 -5.38
N GLY A 125 -7.93 21.60 -4.90
CA GLY A 125 -9.14 21.21 -4.16
C GLY A 125 -10.26 20.58 -5.00
N SER A 126 -9.98 20.22 -6.25
CA SER A 126 -10.88 19.44 -7.09
C SER A 126 -10.12 18.34 -7.85
N TRP A 127 -10.70 17.14 -7.92
CA TRP A 127 -10.14 15.99 -8.61
C TRP A 127 -11.22 15.26 -9.40
N ALA A 128 -10.83 14.60 -10.48
CA ALA A 128 -11.66 13.68 -11.24
C ALA A 128 -10.87 12.44 -11.64
N TRP A 129 -11.52 11.27 -11.69
CA TRP A 129 -10.93 10.00 -12.11
C TRP A 129 -12.01 9.03 -12.59
N GLY A 130 -11.61 7.86 -13.10
CA GLY A 130 -12.54 6.88 -13.64
C GLY A 130 -13.00 7.20 -15.06
N GLY A 131 -14.01 6.46 -15.52
CA GLY A 131 -14.58 6.57 -16.86
C GLY A 131 -16.08 6.23 -16.88
N ASP A 132 -16.42 5.01 -16.49
CA ASP A 132 -17.78 4.58 -16.10
C ASP A 132 -17.64 3.44 -15.08
N PRO A 133 -17.83 3.68 -13.77
CA PRO A 133 -18.16 4.98 -13.17
C PRO A 133 -17.07 6.07 -13.35
N ASP A 134 -17.51 7.32 -13.46
CA ASP A 134 -16.67 8.51 -13.27
C ASP A 134 -16.85 9.10 -11.87
N TYR A 135 -15.79 9.68 -11.35
CA TYR A 135 -15.73 10.21 -9.99
C TYR A 135 -15.24 11.64 -9.99
N ARG A 136 -15.77 12.43 -9.06
CA ARG A 136 -15.31 13.79 -8.76
C ARG A 136 -15.17 13.96 -7.26
N ALA A 137 -14.08 14.58 -6.82
CA ALA A 137 -13.87 14.98 -5.43
C ALA A 137 -13.68 16.49 -5.35
N THR A 138 -14.35 17.15 -4.41
CA THR A 138 -14.12 18.56 -4.08
C THR A 138 -13.87 18.72 -2.58
N ILE A 139 -13.03 19.68 -2.19
CA ILE A 139 -12.78 19.95 -0.77
C ILE A 139 -14.11 20.31 -0.08
N HIS A 140 -14.34 19.70 1.07
CA HIS A 140 -15.50 19.99 1.91
C HIS A 140 -15.13 19.82 3.40
N ARG A 141 -15.14 20.93 4.15
CA ARG A 141 -14.96 20.97 5.62
C ARG A 141 -13.72 20.21 6.14
N GLY A 142 -12.57 20.37 5.48
CA GLY A 142 -11.31 19.70 5.89
C GLY A 142 -11.16 18.26 5.41
N GLY A 143 -12.14 17.75 4.65
CA GLY A 143 -12.06 16.51 3.90
C GLY A 143 -12.61 16.68 2.49
N TRP A 144 -13.34 15.68 1.99
CA TRP A 144 -13.74 15.62 0.58
C TRP A 144 -15.21 15.27 0.41
N SER A 145 -15.90 15.93 -0.50
CA SER A 145 -17.19 15.50 -1.04
C SER A 145 -16.91 14.75 -2.35
N ILE A 146 -17.37 13.50 -2.43
CA ILE A 146 -17.21 12.62 -3.58
C ILE A 146 -18.56 12.51 -4.30
N GLU A 147 -18.58 12.75 -5.59
CA GLU A 147 -19.68 12.38 -6.47
C GLU A 147 -19.23 11.24 -7.38
N ARG A 148 -20.02 10.18 -7.42
CA ARG A 148 -19.85 9.06 -8.34
C ARG A 148 -21.00 9.10 -9.33
N HIS A 149 -20.69 8.97 -10.61
CA HIS A 149 -21.66 8.90 -11.68
C HIS A 149 -21.45 7.64 -12.49
N GLU A 150 -22.51 6.83 -12.62
CA GLU A 150 -22.52 5.60 -13.39
C GLU A 150 -23.84 5.47 -14.12
N ARG A 151 -23.81 5.33 -15.45
CA ARG A 151 -24.99 5.04 -16.28
C ARG A 151 -26.23 5.90 -15.93
N GLY A 152 -26.03 7.21 -15.71
CA GLY A 152 -27.10 8.17 -15.40
C GLY A 152 -27.53 8.23 -13.92
N SER A 153 -26.99 7.36 -13.05
CA SER A 153 -27.16 7.41 -11.60
C SER A 153 -26.05 8.21 -10.95
N ARG A 154 -26.37 9.04 -9.95
CA ARG A 154 -25.39 9.79 -9.16
C ARG A 154 -25.51 9.43 -7.68
N THR A 155 -24.40 9.04 -7.08
CA THR A 155 -24.28 8.86 -5.63
C THR A 155 -23.27 9.85 -5.06
N ARG A 156 -23.46 10.22 -3.80
CA ARG A 156 -22.57 11.15 -3.10
C ARG A 156 -22.12 10.57 -1.78
N ALA A 157 -20.85 10.79 -1.47
CA ALA A 157 -20.22 10.41 -0.22
C ALA A 157 -19.36 11.56 0.29
N THR A 158 -19.01 11.53 1.56
CA THR A 158 -18.11 12.47 2.21
C THR A 158 -17.01 11.73 2.96
N LEU A 159 -15.78 12.18 2.78
CA LEU A 159 -14.61 11.75 3.52
C LEU A 159 -14.26 12.83 4.53
N ALA A 160 -14.08 12.45 5.79
CA ALA A 160 -13.98 13.41 6.90
C ALA A 160 -12.62 14.12 6.96
N HIS A 161 -11.57 13.50 6.40
CA HIS A 161 -10.20 13.96 6.51
C HIS A 161 -9.53 14.07 5.13
N ASP A 162 -8.56 14.97 5.01
CA ASP A 162 -7.83 15.18 3.75
C ASP A 162 -7.16 13.89 3.24
N GLY A 163 -6.51 13.15 4.14
CA GLY A 163 -5.84 11.88 3.84
C GLY A 163 -6.77 10.73 3.46
N ASP A 164 -8.08 10.83 3.73
CA ASP A 164 -9.02 9.76 3.35
C ASP A 164 -9.13 9.65 1.81
N LEU A 165 -8.96 10.73 1.05
CA LEU A 165 -8.97 10.63 -0.42
C LEU A 165 -7.80 9.78 -0.95
N VAL A 166 -6.65 9.87 -0.29
CA VAL A 166 -5.48 9.04 -0.61
C VAL A 166 -5.77 7.57 -0.33
N LEU A 167 -6.40 7.25 0.80
CA LEU A 167 -6.76 5.86 1.13
C LEU A 167 -7.81 5.30 0.17
N LEU A 168 -8.78 6.12 -0.23
CA LEU A 168 -9.73 5.75 -1.28
C LEU A 168 -9.01 5.41 -2.58
N TRP A 169 -8.07 6.24 -3.04
CA TRP A 169 -7.32 5.93 -4.26
C TRP A 169 -6.38 4.73 -4.11
N MET A 170 -5.71 4.57 -2.96
CA MET A 170 -4.92 3.36 -2.70
C MET A 170 -5.79 2.12 -2.88
N ASP A 171 -7.02 2.17 -2.38
CA ASP A 171 -7.95 1.07 -2.48
C ASP A 171 -8.49 0.83 -3.91
N MET A 172 -8.81 1.89 -4.64
CA MET A 172 -9.30 1.79 -6.02
C MET A 172 -8.22 1.35 -7.01
N PHE A 173 -6.96 1.73 -6.77
CA PHE A 173 -5.85 1.49 -7.69
C PHE A 173 -4.93 0.33 -7.25
N ARG A 174 -5.12 -0.26 -6.07
CA ARG A 174 -4.45 -1.52 -5.71
C ARG A 174 -5.05 -2.69 -6.49
N ASN A 175 -4.24 -3.74 -6.67
CA ASN A 175 -4.74 -4.99 -7.24
C ASN A 175 -5.42 -5.82 -6.14
N ARG A 176 -6.77 -5.74 -6.07
CA ARG A 176 -7.58 -6.51 -5.11
C ARG A 176 -7.62 -8.01 -5.41
N PHE A 177 -7.39 -8.39 -6.66
CA PHE A 177 -7.54 -9.75 -7.16
C PHE A 177 -6.31 -10.14 -7.98
N PRO A 178 -5.12 -10.25 -7.38
CA PRO A 178 -3.94 -10.71 -8.11
C PRO A 178 -4.08 -12.19 -8.44
N TYR A 179 -3.65 -12.61 -9.62
CA TYR A 179 -3.56 -14.04 -9.95
C TYR A 179 -2.71 -14.78 -8.90
N PRO A 180 -3.12 -15.98 -8.41
CA PRO A 180 -4.28 -16.78 -8.81
C PRO A 180 -5.59 -16.49 -8.05
N ILE A 181 -5.63 -15.45 -7.20
CA ILE A 181 -6.78 -15.12 -6.33
C ILE A 181 -7.90 -14.49 -7.14
N ALA A 182 -9.10 -15.07 -7.08
CA ALA A 182 -10.28 -14.61 -7.81
C ALA A 182 -10.10 -14.55 -9.34
N HIS A 183 -9.19 -15.38 -9.88
CA HIS A 183 -9.02 -15.62 -11.30
C HIS A 183 -9.50 -17.02 -11.67
N MET A 184 -9.91 -17.20 -12.92
CA MET A 184 -10.12 -18.54 -13.48
C MET A 184 -8.78 -19.28 -13.55
N PRO A 185 -8.77 -20.62 -13.34
CA PRO A 185 -7.58 -21.42 -13.55
C PRO A 185 -7.01 -21.20 -14.96
N SER A 186 -5.72 -20.88 -15.02
CA SER A 186 -5.00 -20.69 -16.28
C SER A 186 -4.46 -22.02 -16.78
N THR A 187 -4.56 -22.28 -18.08
CA THR A 187 -3.89 -23.41 -18.73
C THR A 187 -2.42 -23.13 -19.05
N LEU A 188 -1.97 -21.89 -18.87
CA LEU A 188 -0.58 -21.47 -19.08
C LEU A 188 0.30 -21.64 -17.83
N ALA A 189 -0.30 -21.94 -16.68
CA ALA A 189 0.39 -22.09 -15.40
C ALA A 189 0.12 -23.46 -14.79
N GLU A 190 1.06 -23.93 -13.98
CA GLU A 190 0.91 -25.19 -13.25
C GLU A 190 -0.25 -25.16 -12.25
N SER A 191 -0.88 -26.30 -12.06
CA SER A 191 -1.99 -26.41 -11.10
C SER A 191 -1.48 -26.26 -9.65
N PRO A 192 -2.29 -25.74 -8.72
CA PRO A 192 -1.95 -25.73 -7.30
C PRO A 192 -1.56 -27.10 -6.76
N ALA A 193 -2.21 -28.17 -7.25
CA ALA A 193 -1.91 -29.55 -6.87
C ALA A 193 -0.50 -29.99 -7.31
N ALA A 194 -0.07 -29.60 -8.52
CA ALA A 194 1.26 -29.92 -9.03
C ALA A 194 2.38 -29.25 -8.22
N LEU A 195 2.14 -28.02 -7.72
CA LEU A 195 3.11 -27.27 -6.93
C LEU A 195 3.10 -27.60 -5.44
N ALA A 196 2.06 -28.27 -4.93
CA ALA A 196 1.83 -28.43 -3.49
C ALA A 196 2.96 -29.16 -2.75
N ALA A 197 3.56 -30.19 -3.37
CA ALA A 197 4.65 -30.95 -2.75
C ALA A 197 5.92 -30.09 -2.61
N ALA A 198 6.32 -29.40 -3.67
CA ALA A 198 7.45 -28.48 -3.66
C ALA A 198 7.21 -27.32 -2.68
N ALA A 199 6.00 -26.73 -2.67
CA ALA A 199 5.63 -25.67 -1.74
C ALA A 199 5.77 -26.12 -0.27
N ARG A 200 5.34 -27.35 0.06
CA ARG A 200 5.52 -27.93 1.41
C ARG A 200 7.01 -28.08 1.78
N ALA A 201 7.83 -28.59 0.86
CA ALA A 201 9.27 -28.74 1.09
C ALA A 201 9.95 -27.38 1.33
N THR A 202 9.64 -26.37 0.51
CA THR A 202 10.17 -25.00 0.66
C THR A 202 9.74 -24.38 2.00
N ARG A 203 8.48 -24.56 2.42
CA ARG A 203 8.03 -24.11 3.75
C ARG A 203 8.80 -24.78 4.88
N GLY A 204 9.08 -26.07 4.76
CA GLY A 204 9.88 -26.81 5.75
C GLY A 204 11.32 -26.28 5.85
N ALA A 205 11.97 -26.01 4.70
CA ALA A 205 13.31 -25.42 4.68
C ALA A 205 13.34 -24.00 5.27
N HIS A 206 12.33 -23.19 4.97
CA HIS A 206 12.21 -21.83 5.52
C HIS A 206 12.05 -21.83 7.05
N ALA A 207 11.25 -22.75 7.59
CA ALA A 207 11.07 -22.89 9.03
C ALA A 207 12.37 -23.22 9.80
N ALA A 208 13.34 -23.87 9.15
CA ALA A 208 14.65 -24.10 9.74
C ALA A 208 15.50 -22.80 9.76
N ASN A 209 15.35 -21.94 8.74
CA ASN A 209 16.05 -20.67 8.65
C ASN A 209 15.50 -19.64 9.63
N THR A 210 14.19 -19.64 9.89
CA THR A 210 13.55 -18.72 10.83
C THR A 210 13.95 -18.96 12.29
N ALA A 211 14.51 -20.12 12.61
CA ALA A 211 15.12 -20.41 13.92
C ALA A 211 16.48 -19.72 14.15
N MET A 212 17.07 -19.07 13.13
CA MET A 212 18.37 -18.42 13.26
C MET A 212 18.31 -17.11 14.07
N PRO A 213 19.41 -16.71 14.76
CA PRO A 213 19.41 -15.58 15.70
C PRO A 213 18.96 -14.24 15.11
N TYR A 214 19.29 -13.95 13.85
CA TYR A 214 18.94 -12.66 13.24
C TYR A 214 17.41 -12.47 13.09
N LEU A 215 16.66 -13.56 12.81
CA LEU A 215 15.20 -13.50 12.73
C LEU A 215 14.52 -13.51 14.10
N GLN A 216 15.19 -14.05 15.12
CA GLN A 216 14.75 -13.91 16.51
C GLN A 216 14.90 -12.45 16.98
N ASN A 217 16.03 -11.82 16.68
CA ASN A 217 16.26 -10.41 17.00
C ASN A 217 15.24 -9.50 16.32
N TRP A 218 14.98 -9.71 15.03
CA TRP A 218 13.95 -8.97 14.30
C TRP A 218 12.57 -9.10 14.96
N ARG A 219 12.15 -10.31 15.36
CA ARG A 219 10.86 -10.50 16.03
C ARG A 219 10.79 -9.75 17.35
N ALA A 220 11.84 -9.82 18.15
CA ALA A 220 11.90 -9.08 19.41
C ALA A 220 11.83 -7.56 19.18
N GLU A 221 12.43 -7.05 18.11
CA GLU A 221 12.32 -5.64 17.71
C GLU A 221 10.91 -5.29 17.24
N ARG A 222 10.32 -6.08 16.35
CA ARG A 222 8.94 -5.91 15.90
C ARG A 222 7.97 -5.92 17.08
N ASP A 223 8.06 -6.93 17.94
CA ASP A 223 7.12 -7.10 19.04
C ASP A 223 7.22 -5.92 20.02
N ARG A 224 8.43 -5.39 20.27
CA ARG A 224 8.61 -4.13 21.01
C ARG A 224 7.96 -2.95 20.29
N ALA A 225 8.21 -2.78 18.99
CA ALA A 225 7.65 -1.68 18.20
C ALA A 225 6.11 -1.72 18.11
N LEU A 226 5.49 -2.92 18.10
CA LEU A 226 4.05 -3.09 18.04
C LEU A 226 3.36 -3.02 19.42
N THR A 227 4.08 -3.32 20.50
CA THR A 227 3.54 -3.26 21.88
C THR A 227 3.85 -1.95 22.61
N GLY A 228 4.89 -1.22 22.18
CA GLY A 228 5.34 0.05 22.75
C GLY A 228 4.71 1.28 22.10
N GLY A 229 4.19 2.19 22.94
CA GLY A 229 3.98 3.60 22.57
C GLY A 229 5.31 4.32 22.30
N PRO A 230 5.29 5.61 21.92
CA PRO A 230 6.37 6.30 21.21
C PRO A 230 7.74 6.14 21.88
N GLU A 231 8.72 5.57 21.17
CA GLU A 231 10.08 5.36 21.66
C GLU A 231 10.96 6.61 21.43
N GLU A 232 11.54 7.12 22.53
CA GLU A 232 12.68 8.03 22.52
C GLU A 232 13.84 7.39 21.77
N HIS A 233 14.36 8.08 20.75
CA HIS A 233 15.50 7.64 19.98
C HIS A 233 16.78 7.68 20.84
N GLY A 234 17.17 6.52 21.38
CA GLY A 234 18.52 6.29 21.89
C GLY A 234 19.50 6.01 20.74
N PRO A 235 20.78 6.44 20.83
CA PRO A 235 21.71 6.34 19.72
C PRO A 235 22.18 4.89 19.56
N LEU A 236 22.03 4.34 18.35
CA LEU A 236 22.69 3.09 17.97
C LEU A 236 24.20 3.32 17.84
N ARG A 237 24.98 2.51 18.56
CA ARG A 237 26.43 2.32 18.40
C ARG A 237 26.71 1.13 17.49
#